data_AF-A0A074LRG3-F1
#
_entry.id   AF-A0A074LRG3-F1
#
_cell.length_a   1.000
_cell.length_b   1.000
_cell.length_c   1.000
_cell.angle_alpha   90.00
_cell.angle_beta   90.00
_cell.angle_gamma   90.00
#
_symmetry.space_group_name_H-M   'P 1'
#
loop_
_entity.id
_entity.type
_entity.pdbx_description
1 polymer ?
#
loop_
_entity_poly.entity_id
_entity_poly.type
_entity_poly.pdbx_seq_one_letter_code
_entity_poly.pdbx_strand_id
1 'polypeptide(L)'
;MEAKAIKTVLGLVTNLMFSTRIGEVASTMGGLVTLVSSNEELEEKLDIHPSLIILDLTAVQPGWKEAVAKAKAAGIPVLAYGPHVDVEAHEAATEAGCDEVFANSKFRVDLPNILKKYLA
;
A
#
# COMPACT_ATOMS: atom_id res chain seq x y z
N MET A 1 21.74 14.86 15.86
CA MET A 1 20.91 14.82 14.64
C MET A 1 20.62 13.36 14.37
N GLU A 2 19.49 12.85 14.86
CA GLU A 2 19.02 11.54 14.41
C GLU A 2 18.69 11.68 12.93
N ALA A 3 19.36 10.91 12.08
CA ALA A 3 18.92 10.75 10.71
C ALA A 3 17.55 10.09 10.76
N LYS A 4 16.47 10.88 10.74
CA LYS A 4 15.11 10.35 10.70
C LYS A 4 15.02 9.53 9.42
N ALA A 5 14.93 8.21 9.56
CA ALA A 5 14.79 7.31 8.43
C ALA A 5 13.61 7.80 7.59
N ILE A 6 13.86 8.02 6.30
CA ILE A 6 12.83 8.55 5.41
C ILE A 6 11.75 7.48 5.31
N LYS A 7 10.55 7.82 5.79
CA LYS A 7 9.44 6.88 5.74
C LYS A 7 9.04 6.64 4.30
N THR A 8 9.01 5.37 3.92
CA THR A 8 8.72 4.97 2.54
C THR A 8 7.37 4.25 2.49
N VAL A 9 6.54 4.64 1.54
CA VAL A 9 5.32 3.93 1.16
C VAL A 9 5.64 3.11 -0.08
N LEU A 10 5.36 1.81 -0.03
CA LEU A 10 5.47 0.93 -1.18
C LEU A 10 4.08 0.76 -1.79
N GLY A 11 3.92 0.98 -3.10
CA GLY A 11 2.62 0.95 -3.75
C GLY A 11 2.61 0.05 -4.98
N LEU A 12 1.84 -1.04 -4.96
CA LEU A 12 1.49 -1.79 -6.16
C LEU A 12 0.22 -1.17 -6.75
N VAL A 13 0.40 -0.12 -7.55
CA VAL A 13 -0.69 0.70 -8.10
C VAL A 13 -0.49 0.90 -9.58
N THR A 14 -1.39 0.39 -10.41
CA THR A 14 -1.33 0.57 -11.88
C THR A 14 -1.99 1.87 -12.34
N ASN A 15 -2.88 2.45 -11.53
CA ASN A 15 -3.58 3.66 -11.88
C ASN A 15 -2.71 4.91 -11.62
N LEU A 16 -2.29 5.57 -12.70
CA LEU A 16 -1.46 6.78 -12.66
C LEU A 16 -2.06 7.89 -11.79
N MET A 17 -3.38 8.09 -11.81
CA MET A 17 -4.03 9.12 -11.00
C MET A 17 -3.88 8.85 -9.49
N PHE A 18 -3.93 7.58 -9.09
CA PHE A 18 -3.73 7.19 -7.70
C PHE A 18 -2.27 7.29 -7.30
N SER A 19 -1.36 6.78 -8.15
CA SER A 19 0.07 6.80 -7.84
C SER A 19 0.62 8.22 -7.71
N THR A 20 0.24 9.14 -8.60
CA THR A 20 0.58 10.57 -8.49
C THR A 20 0.07 11.16 -7.19
N ARG A 21 -1.20 10.92 -6.85
CA ARG A 21 -1.81 11.50 -5.64
C ARG A 21 -1.19 10.95 -4.35
N ILE A 22 -0.87 9.65 -4.30
CA ILE A 22 -0.13 9.02 -3.18
C ILE A 22 1.24 9.70 -3.04
N GLY A 23 1.96 9.87 -4.16
CA GLY A 23 3.23 10.57 -4.22
C GLY A 23 3.17 11.99 -3.69
N GLU A 24 2.20 12.78 -4.14
CA GLU A 24 1.99 14.17 -3.70
C GLU A 24 1.73 14.24 -2.19
N VAL A 25 0.77 13.46 -1.69
CA VAL A 25 0.39 13.48 -0.27
C VAL A 25 1.56 13.00 0.60
N ALA A 26 2.25 11.92 0.24
CA ALA A 26 3.40 11.43 0.98
C ALA A 26 4.55 12.46 1.00
N SER A 27 4.81 13.12 -0.13
CA SER A 27 5.83 14.16 -0.27
C SER A 27 5.54 15.36 0.66
N THR A 28 4.28 15.77 0.82
CA THR A 28 3.90 16.82 1.77
C THR A 28 4.19 16.47 3.24
N MET A 29 4.39 15.18 3.54
CA MET A 29 4.71 14.64 4.87
C MET A 29 6.19 14.28 5.01
N GLY A 30 7.02 14.56 4.01
CA GLY A 30 8.45 14.19 3.98
C GLY A 30 8.70 12.69 3.79
N GLY A 31 7.70 11.94 3.32
CA GLY A 31 7.82 10.54 2.97
C GLY A 31 8.17 10.34 1.49
N LEU A 32 8.68 9.15 1.17
CA LEU A 32 8.93 8.70 -0.20
C LEU A 32 7.87 7.67 -0.61
N VAL A 33 7.60 7.61 -1.92
CA VAL A 33 6.72 6.59 -2.49
C VAL A 33 7.49 5.82 -3.54
N THR A 34 7.55 4.50 -3.35
CA THR A 34 8.12 3.56 -4.31
C THR A 34 6.97 2.80 -4.94
N LEU A 35 6.79 2.96 -6.25
CA LEU A 35 5.81 2.19 -6.99
C LEU A 35 6.46 0.90 -7.49
N VAL A 36 5.73 -0.21 -7.36
CA VAL A 36 6.12 -1.52 -7.86
C VAL A 36 5.05 -2.03 -8.82
N SER A 37 5.46 -2.83 -9.80
CA SER A 37 4.57 -3.33 -10.85
C SER A 37 4.29 -4.83 -10.76
N SER A 38 5.00 -5.53 -9.86
CA SER A 38 4.88 -6.98 -9.67
C SER A 38 4.96 -7.38 -8.20
N ASN A 39 4.45 -8.58 -7.89
CA ASN A 39 4.56 -9.18 -6.56
C ASN A 39 6.04 -9.40 -6.20
N GLU A 40 6.86 -9.83 -7.16
CA GLU A 40 8.31 -10.01 -6.99
C GLU A 40 8.99 -8.71 -6.57
N GLU A 41 8.76 -7.60 -7.28
CA GLU A 41 9.31 -6.30 -6.89
C GLU A 41 8.80 -5.86 -5.51
N LEU A 42 7.54 -6.14 -5.18
CA LEU A 42 7.00 -5.82 -3.87
C LEU A 42 7.75 -6.58 -2.77
N GLU A 43 8.03 -7.86 -2.99
CA GLU A 43 8.78 -8.73 -2.08
C GLU A 43 10.24 -8.29 -1.92
N GLU A 44 10.92 -7.97 -3.03
CA GLU A 44 12.30 -7.45 -3.01
C GLU A 44 12.43 -6.12 -2.25
N LYS A 45 11.34 -5.34 -2.21
CA LYS A 45 11.27 -4.05 -1.50
C LYS A 45 10.73 -4.19 -0.07
N LEU A 46 10.52 -5.40 0.45
CA LEU A 46 10.19 -5.57 1.87
C LEU A 46 11.40 -5.25 2.77
N ASP A 47 12.63 -5.51 2.29
CA ASP A 47 13.88 -5.26 3.04
C ASP A 47 14.13 -3.78 3.36
N ILE A 48 13.53 -2.85 2.59
CA ILE A 48 13.61 -1.41 2.90
C ILE A 48 12.69 -1.01 4.07
N HIS A 49 11.97 -1.98 4.67
CA HIS A 49 11.02 -1.78 5.77
C HIS A 49 10.10 -0.58 5.55
N PRO A 50 9.25 -0.61 4.48
CA PRO A 50 8.33 0.48 4.22
C PRO A 50 7.38 0.66 5.41
N SER A 51 7.00 1.91 5.66
CA SER A 51 6.05 2.26 6.73
C SER A 51 4.61 1.87 6.38
N LEU A 52 4.33 1.63 5.10
CA LEU A 52 3.03 1.20 4.58
C LEU A 52 3.20 0.54 3.21
N ILE A 53 2.47 -0.54 2.98
CA ILE A 53 2.25 -1.11 1.66
C ILE A 53 0.83 -0.79 1.20
N ILE A 54 0.68 -0.31 -0.03
CA ILE A 54 -0.61 -0.02 -0.66
C ILE A 54 -0.78 -0.97 -1.85
N LEU A 55 -1.83 -1.80 -1.82
CA LEU A 55 -2.17 -2.73 -2.88
C LEU A 55 -3.45 -2.31 -3.59
N ASP A 56 -3.37 -2.16 -4.91
CA ASP A 56 -4.54 -2.03 -5.77
C ASP A 56 -5.05 -3.43 -6.15
N LEU A 57 -6.20 -3.82 -5.60
CA LEU A 57 -6.81 -5.13 -5.84
C LEU A 57 -7.22 -5.37 -7.29
N THR A 58 -7.27 -4.33 -8.12
CA THR A 58 -7.49 -4.47 -9.57
C THR A 58 -6.21 -4.70 -10.35
N ALA A 59 -5.06 -4.50 -9.70
CA ALA A 59 -3.73 -4.60 -10.28
C ALA A 59 -2.92 -5.80 -9.77
N VAL A 60 -3.36 -6.44 -8.69
CA VAL A 60 -2.67 -7.58 -8.10
C VAL A 60 -2.59 -8.76 -9.06
N GLN A 61 -1.43 -9.38 -9.11
CA GLN A 61 -1.18 -10.59 -9.90
C GLN A 61 -1.39 -11.85 -9.04
N PRO A 62 -1.65 -13.02 -9.64
CA PRO A 62 -1.72 -14.29 -8.90
C PRO A 62 -0.52 -14.47 -7.95
N GLY A 63 -0.77 -14.91 -6.72
CA GLY A 63 0.26 -15.04 -5.67
C GLY A 63 0.43 -13.81 -4.77
N TRP A 64 -0.28 -12.70 -5.01
CA TRP A 64 -0.17 -11.49 -4.19
C TRP A 64 -0.46 -11.73 -2.70
N LYS A 65 -1.31 -12.72 -2.38
CA LYS A 65 -1.61 -13.11 -0.99
C LYS A 65 -0.36 -13.58 -0.24
N GLU A 66 0.57 -14.24 -0.93
CA GLU A 66 1.84 -14.68 -0.34
C GLU A 66 2.75 -13.49 -0.05
N ALA A 67 2.76 -12.50 -0.95
CA ALA A 67 3.49 -11.25 -0.73
C ALA A 67 2.93 -10.45 0.45
N VAL A 68 1.59 -10.42 0.62
CA VAL A 68 0.93 -9.85 1.82
C VAL A 68 1.37 -10.61 3.07
N ALA A 69 1.30 -11.94 3.06
CA ALA A 69 1.70 -12.75 4.20
C ALA A 69 3.17 -12.49 4.61
N LYS A 70 4.08 -12.35 3.63
CA LYS A 70 5.48 -11.99 3.88
C LYS A 70 5.64 -10.59 4.47
N ALA A 71 4.94 -9.59 3.93
CA ALA A 71 4.91 -8.25 4.49
C ALA A 71 4.42 -8.24 5.94
N LYS A 72 3.34 -8.98 6.22
CA LYS A 72 2.79 -9.14 7.57
C LYS A 72 3.75 -9.86 8.51
N ALA A 73 4.45 -10.88 8.04
CA ALA A 73 5.50 -11.56 8.81
C ALA A 73 6.68 -10.62 9.13
N ALA A 74 6.99 -9.68 8.25
CA ALA A 74 7.98 -8.61 8.49
C ALA A 74 7.45 -7.46 9.37
N GLY A 75 6.20 -7.53 9.84
CA GLY A 75 5.57 -6.50 10.69
C GLY A 75 5.18 -5.22 9.93
N ILE A 76 5.12 -5.27 8.60
CA ILE A 76 4.78 -4.13 7.76
C ILE A 76 3.24 -4.08 7.59
N PRO A 77 2.60 -2.91 7.80
CA PRO A 77 1.17 -2.78 7.59
C PRO A 77 0.85 -2.76 6.09
N VAL A 78 -0.20 -3.49 5.72
CA VAL A 78 -0.67 -3.63 4.33
C VAL A 78 -2.09 -3.09 4.21
N LEU A 79 -2.27 -2.13 3.32
CA LEU A 79 -3.56 -1.56 2.97
C LEU A 79 -3.92 -1.96 1.55
N ALA A 80 -5.09 -2.57 1.38
CA ALA A 80 -5.64 -2.88 0.08
C ALA A 80 -6.75 -1.90 -0.28
N TYR A 81 -6.90 -1.60 -1.57
CA TYR A 81 -8.06 -0.85 -2.05
C TYR A 81 -8.56 -1.39 -3.39
N GLY A 82 -9.86 -1.26 -3.64
CA GLY A 82 -10.47 -1.75 -4.86
C GLY A 82 -11.91 -1.26 -5.08
N PRO A 83 -12.55 -1.66 -6.19
CA PRO A 83 -13.95 -1.35 -6.47
C PRO A 83 -14.85 -1.92 -5.37
N HIS A 84 -15.83 -1.15 -4.91
CA HIS A 84 -16.78 -1.62 -3.89
C HIS A 84 -17.71 -2.75 -4.36
N VAL A 85 -17.82 -2.91 -5.68
CA VAL A 85 -18.61 -3.98 -6.32
C VAL A 85 -17.88 -5.32 -6.27
N ASP A 86 -16.57 -5.30 -6.02
CA ASP A 86 -15.72 -6.50 -5.99
C ASP A 86 -15.56 -6.96 -4.54
N VAL A 87 -16.66 -7.45 -3.98
CA VAL A 87 -16.72 -7.90 -2.58
C VAL A 87 -15.76 -9.08 -2.37
N GLU A 88 -15.66 -9.98 -3.34
CA GLU A 88 -14.74 -11.12 -3.30
C GLU A 88 -13.28 -10.66 -3.17
N ALA A 89 -12.85 -9.62 -3.90
CA ALA A 89 -11.50 -9.08 -3.75
C ALA A 89 -11.26 -8.47 -2.36
N HIS A 90 -12.27 -7.81 -1.76
CA HIS A 90 -12.16 -7.22 -0.43
C HIS A 90 -12.09 -8.28 0.67
N GLU A 91 -12.91 -9.33 0.55
CA GLU A 91 -12.87 -10.50 1.43
C GLU A 91 -11.52 -11.20 1.30
N ALA A 92 -11.06 -11.44 0.08
CA ALA A 92 -9.76 -12.05 -0.19
C ALA A 92 -8.59 -11.25 0.38
N ALA A 93 -8.66 -9.91 0.40
CA ALA A 93 -7.66 -9.04 1.02
C ALA A 93 -7.67 -9.14 2.54
N THR A 94 -8.87 -9.18 3.12
CA THR A 94 -9.02 -9.36 4.57
C THR A 94 -8.49 -10.74 4.99
N GLU A 95 -8.82 -11.80 4.25
CA GLU A 95 -8.32 -13.16 4.50
C GLU A 95 -6.81 -13.29 4.28
N ALA A 96 -6.24 -12.54 3.32
CA ALA A 96 -4.80 -12.49 3.10
C ALA A 96 -4.03 -11.82 4.26
N GLY A 97 -4.74 -11.12 5.15
CA GLY A 97 -4.16 -10.44 6.30
C GLY A 97 -3.86 -8.96 6.08
N CYS A 98 -4.49 -8.31 5.09
CA CYS A 98 -4.43 -6.85 4.97
C CYS A 98 -5.01 -6.19 6.23
N ASP A 99 -4.32 -5.16 6.74
CA ASP A 99 -4.73 -4.42 7.94
C ASP A 99 -5.96 -3.55 7.69
N GLU A 100 -6.05 -2.97 6.49
CA GLU A 100 -7.17 -2.12 6.10
C GLU A 100 -7.53 -2.37 4.64
N VAL A 101 -8.83 -2.42 4.36
CA VAL A 101 -9.37 -2.58 3.00
C VAL A 101 -10.33 -1.44 2.71
N PHE A 102 -10.08 -0.68 1.64
CA PHE A 102 -10.87 0.50 1.29
C PHE A 102 -11.50 0.39 -0.09
N ALA A 103 -12.72 0.90 -0.24
CA ALA A 103 -13.29 1.16 -1.56
C ALA A 103 -12.55 2.31 -2.26
N ASN A 104 -12.40 2.25 -3.58
CA ASN A 104 -11.74 3.29 -4.41
C ASN A 104 -12.14 4.73 -4.04
N SER A 105 -13.44 5.00 -3.90
CA SER A 105 -13.96 6.32 -3.55
C SER A 105 -13.53 6.76 -2.15
N LYS A 106 -13.59 5.84 -1.17
CA LYS A 106 -13.18 6.11 0.21
C LYS A 106 -11.66 6.30 0.30
N PHE A 107 -10.88 5.46 -0.38
CA PHE A 107 -9.44 5.58 -0.45
C PHE A 107 -9.02 6.95 -1.00
N ARG A 108 -9.63 7.44 -2.09
CA ARG A 108 -9.33 8.79 -2.62
C ARG A 108 -9.56 9.92 -1.62
N VAL A 109 -10.65 9.84 -0.87
CA VAL A 109 -11.05 10.89 0.08
C VAL A 109 -10.19 10.84 1.34
N ASP A 110 -9.98 9.63 1.89
CA ASP A 110 -9.26 9.43 3.15
C ASP A 110 -7.73 9.29 2.98
N LEU A 111 -7.21 9.26 1.75
CA LEU A 111 -5.77 9.10 1.48
C LEU A 111 -4.87 10.01 2.35
N PRO A 112 -5.16 11.31 2.55
CA PRO A 112 -4.35 12.16 3.44
C PRO A 112 -4.35 11.68 4.88
N ASN A 113 -5.49 11.23 5.40
CA ASN A 113 -5.61 10.73 6.77
C ASN A 113 -4.91 9.38 6.93
N ILE A 114 -5.05 8.50 5.93
CA ILE A 114 -4.39 7.21 5.86
C ILE A 114 -2.88 7.41 5.86
N LEU A 115 -2.33 8.18 4.91
CA LEU A 115 -0.89 8.39 4.84
C LEU A 115 -0.36 9.09 6.08
N LYS A 116 -1.10 10.03 6.67
CA LYS A 116 -0.72 10.66 7.93
C LYS A 116 -0.59 9.64 9.08
N LYS A 117 -1.47 8.65 9.17
CA LYS A 117 -1.39 7.59 10.20
C LYS A 117 -0.08 6.80 10.14
N TYR A 118 0.45 6.57 8.94
CA TYR A 118 1.66 5.77 8.74
C TYR A 118 2.94 6.63 8.61
N LEU A 119 2.82 7.84 8.08
CA LEU A 119 3.94 8.75 7.83
C LEU A 119 4.19 9.80 8.93
N ALA A 120 3.26 10.03 9.86
CA ALA A 120 3.45 11.00 10.97
C ALA A 120 4.57 10.62 11.94
#